data_AF-A0AAW7G3T7-F1
#
_entry.id   AF-A0AAW7G3T7-F1
#
_cell.length_a   1.000
_cell.length_b   1.000
_cell.length_c   1.000
_cell.angle_alpha   90.00
_cell.angle_beta   90.00
_cell.angle_gamma   90.00
#
_symmetry.space_group_name_H-M   'P 1'
#
loop_
_entity.id
_entity.type
_entity.pdbx_description
1 polymer ?
#
loop_
_entity_poly.entity_id
_entity_poly.type
_entity_poly.pdbx_seq_one_letter_code
_entity_poly.pdbx_strand_id
1 'polypeptide(L)' 'MTFESYFADHLRLRWTRLRIYRRPGSFSTDYRILRNYIRRYKPSGAEA' A
#
# COMPACT_ATOMS: atom_id res chain seq x y z
N MET A 1 -10.12 30.43 6.46
CA MET A 1 -10.19 28.95 6.54
C MET A 1 -10.71 28.44 5.21
N THR A 2 -9.81 28.15 4.28
CA THR A 2 -10.17 27.73 2.91
C THR A 2 -10.23 26.21 2.83
N PHE A 3 -11.19 25.70 2.05
CA PHE A 3 -11.40 24.28 1.80
C PHE A 3 -10.12 23.53 1.39
N GLU A 4 -9.25 24.20 0.62
CA GLU A 4 -7.92 23.72 0.21
C GLU A 4 -7.02 23.35 1.39
N SER A 5 -7.08 24.08 2.51
CA SER A 5 -6.32 23.77 3.71
C SER A 5 -6.79 22.48 4.36
N TYR A 6 -8.12 22.29 4.47
CA TYR A 6 -8.69 21.07 5.06
C TYR A 6 -8.39 19.82 4.24
N PHE A 7 -8.41 19.93 2.91
CA PHE A 7 -8.06 18.81 2.04
C PHE A 7 -6.58 18.43 2.17
N ALA A 8 -5.69 19.42 2.20
CA ALA A 8 -4.27 19.21 2.42
C ALA A 8 -3.97 18.60 3.80
N ASP A 9 -4.64 19.06 4.85
CA ASP A 9 -4.48 18.52 6.22
C ASP A 9 -5.04 17.10 6.34
N HIS A 10 -6.16 16.81 5.68
CA HIS A 10 -6.72 15.46 5.63
C HIS A 10 -5.79 14.48 4.90
N LEU A 11 -5.20 14.90 3.77
CA LEU A 11 -4.18 14.12 3.07
C LEU A 11 -2.95 13.89 3.95
N ARG A 12 -2.42 14.94 4.60
CA ARG A 12 -1.27 14.84 5.51
C ARG A 12 -1.52 13.85 6.64
N LEU A 13 -2.70 13.91 7.28
CA LEU A 13 -3.06 12.98 8.35
C LEU A 13 -3.13 11.53 7.84
N ARG A 14 -3.69 11.31 6.65
CA ARG A 14 -3.78 9.99 6.02
C ARG A 14 -2.40 9.43 5.68
N TRP A 15 -1.51 10.26 5.13
CA TRP A 15 -0.13 9.90 4.82
C TRP A 15 0.70 9.59 6.07
N THR A 16 0.55 10.38 7.14
CA THR A 16 1.23 10.13 8.42
C THR A 16 0.74 8.85 9.07
N ARG A 17 -0.57 8.56 9.07
CA ARG A 17 -1.12 7.28 9.56
C ARG A 17 -0.60 6.10 8.74
N LEU A 18 -0.59 6.20 7.41
CA LEU A 18 -0.02 5.17 6.54
C LEU A 18 1.47 4.95 6.84
N ARG A 19 2.20 6.02 7.15
CA ARG A 19 3.61 5.96 7.53
C ARG A 19 3.83 5.33 8.91
N ILE A 20 2.92 5.53 9.86
CA ILE A 20 2.91 4.85 11.17
C ILE A 20 2.65 3.35 10.99
N TYR A 21 1.74 2.95 10.09
CA TYR A 21 1.53 1.55 9.73
C TYR A 21 2.70 0.96 8.92
N ARG A 22 3.42 1.79 8.16
CA ARG A 22 4.67 1.40 7.48
C ARG A 22 5.83 1.42 8.48
N ARG A 23 5.89 0.40 9.34
CA ARG A 23 7.13 0.04 10.03
C ARG A 23 8.23 -0.12 8.95
N PRO A 24 9.39 0.55 9.04
CA PRO A 24 10.47 0.41 8.06
C PRO A 24 11.01 -1.03 8.15
N GLY A 25 10.48 -1.91 7.28
CA GLY A 25 10.72 -3.36 7.33
C GLY A 25 9.48 -4.21 6.99
N SER A 26 8.25 -3.68 7.17
CA SER A 26 7.05 -4.42 6.78
C SER A 26 6.82 -4.35 5.27
N PHE A 27 7.08 -3.21 4.61
CA PHE A 27 6.81 -3.05 3.17
C PHE A 27 7.48 -4.13 2.31
N SER A 28 8.75 -4.43 2.55
CA SER A 28 9.45 -5.50 1.81
C SER A 28 8.89 -6.88 2.13
N THR A 29 8.45 -7.11 3.36
CA THR A 29 7.84 -8.38 3.80
C THR A 29 6.44 -8.55 3.21
N ASP A 30 5.59 -7.54 3.35
CA ASP A 30 4.23 -7.49 2.83
C ASP A 30 4.24 -7.57 1.29
N TYR A 31 5.18 -6.89 0.63
CA TYR A 31 5.38 -7.00 -0.80
C TYR A 31 5.86 -8.39 -1.22
N ARG A 32 6.75 -9.05 -0.45
CA ARG A 32 7.16 -10.44 -0.71
C ARG A 32 6.00 -11.42 -0.55
N ILE A 33 5.14 -11.22 0.44
CA ILE A 33 3.93 -12.02 0.65
C ILE A 33 2.98 -11.84 -0.54
N LEU A 34 2.66 -10.60 -0.91
CA LEU A 34 1.81 -10.29 -2.05
C LEU A 34 2.39 -10.83 -3.37
N ARG A 35 3.70 -10.68 -3.61
CA ARG A 35 4.37 -11.21 -4.80
C ARG A 35 4.35 -12.74 -4.84
N ASN A 36 4.51 -13.40 -3.70
CA ASN A 36 4.40 -14.86 -3.62
C ASN A 36 2.96 -15.34 -3.80
N TYR A 37 1.99 -14.61 -3.27
CA TYR A 37 0.57 -14.87 -3.49
C TYR A 37 0.25 -14.76 -4.98
N ILE A 38 0.57 -13.62 -5.62
CA ILE A 38 0.37 -13.45 -7.06
C ILE A 38 1.10 -14.53 -7.85
N ARG A 39 2.34 -14.90 -7.48
CA ARG A 39 3.07 -15.98 -8.18
C ARG A 39 2.41 -17.36 -8.03
N ARG A 40 1.86 -17.68 -6.85
CA ARG A 40 1.20 -18.98 -6.59
C ARG A 40 -0.21 -19.05 -7.16
N TYR A 41 -0.92 -17.92 -7.17
CA TYR A 41 -2.30 -17.80 -7.62
C TYR A 41 -2.41 -17.30 -9.06
N LYS A 42 -1.29 -16.89 -9.70
CA LYS A 42 -1.24 -16.76 -11.15
C LYS A 42 -1.43 -18.19 -11.69
N PRO A 43 -2.51 -18.48 -12.42
CA PRO A 43 -2.69 -19.79 -13.04
C PRO A 43 -1.45 -20.05 -13.89
N SER A 44 -0.82 -21.22 -13.73
CA SER A 44 0.40 -21.63 -14.42
C SER A 44 0.20 -21.90 -15.93
N GLY A 45 -0.79 -21.26 -16.55
CA GLY A 45 -1.24 -21.58 -17.90
C GLY A 45 -2.69 -21.15 -18.05
N ALA A 46 -2.91 -19.94 -18.56
CA ALA A 46 -3.88 -19.81 -19.64
C ALA A 46 -3.05 -19.89 -20.92
N GLU A 47 -2.69 -21.11 -21.31
CA GLU A 47 -2.39 -21.41 -22.71
C GLU A 47 -3.72 -21.28 -23.45
N ALA A 48 -3.86 -20.22 -24.26
CA ALA A 48 -4.78 -20.09 -25.39
C ALA A 48 -4.38 -18.85 -26.21
#